data_AF-A0A7J7VH38-F1
#
_entry.id   AF-A0A7J7VH38-F1
#
_cell.length_a   1.000
_cell.length_b   1.000
_cell.length_c   1.000
_cell.angle_alpha   90.00
_cell.angle_beta   90.00
_cell.angle_gamma   90.00
#
_symmetry.space_group_name_H-M   'P 1'
#
loop_
_entity.id
_entity.type
_entity.pdbx_description
1 polymer ?
#
loop_
_entity_poly.entity_id
_entity_poly.type
_entity_poly.pdbx_seq_one_letter_code
_entity_poly.pdbx_strand_id
1 'polypeptide(L)'
;MDHYRTFHMLERLLHAPPKLLHQLIFQIPPSRQALLIERYYAFDEAFVREVLGKKLSKGTKKDLDDISTKTGITLKSCRRQFDNFKRVFKVVEEMRGSLVDNIQQHFLLSDRLARDYAAIVFFANNRFETGKKKLQYLSFGDFAFCAELMIQNWTLGAVDSQVDDMDVDLDKEFLQDLKELKVLVADKDLLDLHKSLVCTALRGKLGVFSEMEANFKNLSRGLVNVAAKLTHNKDVRDLFVDLVEKFVEPCRSDHWPLNDVRLFLNQYSASVHSLDGFRHQALWDRYMGTLRGCLLRLYHD
;
A
#
# COMPACT_ATOMS: atom_id res chain seq x y z
N MET A 1 40.23 20.34 14.77
CA MET A 1 39.49 19.07 14.63
C MET A 1 38.99 18.98 13.20
N ASP A 2 39.27 17.89 12.49
CA ASP A 2 38.78 17.70 11.11
C ASP A 2 37.29 17.32 11.15
N HIS A 3 36.43 18.33 11.06
CA HIS A 3 34.97 18.18 11.09
C HIS A 3 34.46 17.20 10.02
N TYR A 4 35.17 17.04 8.90
CA TYR A 4 34.81 16.13 7.82
C TYR A 4 35.03 14.66 8.22
N ARG A 5 36.18 14.35 8.85
CA ARG A 5 36.44 13.01 9.40
C ARG A 5 35.47 12.64 10.52
N THR A 6 35.18 13.58 11.41
CA THR A 6 34.20 13.39 12.49
C THR A 6 32.80 13.07 11.95
N PHE A 7 32.33 13.81 10.94
CA PHE A 7 31.04 13.54 10.29
C PHE A 7 31.01 12.16 9.63
N HIS A 8 32.08 11.76 8.93
CA HIS A 8 32.12 10.47 8.26
C HIS A 8 32.10 9.28 9.24
N MET A 9 32.72 9.43 10.42
CA MET A 9 32.62 8.44 11.49
C MET A 9 31.20 8.34 12.06
N LEU A 10 30.53 9.48 12.25
CA LEU A 10 29.14 9.53 12.73
C LEU A 10 28.16 8.93 11.72
N GLU A 11 28.34 9.21 10.43
CA GLU A 11 27.52 8.67 9.34
C GLU A 11 27.54 7.13 9.32
N ARG A 12 28.69 6.51 9.56
CA ARG A 12 28.81 5.05 9.68
C ARG A 12 28.00 4.48 10.85
N LEU A 13 27.87 5.23 11.95
CA LEU A 13 27.04 4.83 13.09
C LEU A 13 25.55 4.96 12.78
N LEU A 14 25.16 5.95 11.97
CA LEU A 14 23.77 6.11 11.51
C LEU A 14 23.33 4.96 10.58
N HIS A 15 24.26 4.22 9.98
CA HIS A 15 23.91 2.99 9.24
C HIS A 15 23.43 1.86 10.16
N ALA A 16 23.76 1.88 11.45
CA ALA A 16 23.32 0.89 12.42
C ALA A 16 22.92 1.63 13.71
N PRO A 17 21.70 2.21 13.77
CA PRO A 17 21.28 3.08 14.86
C PRO A 17 21.50 2.53 16.28
N PRO A 18 21.32 1.22 16.56
CA PRO A 18 21.66 0.65 17.86
C PRO A 18 23.14 0.82 18.25
N LYS A 19 24.07 0.86 17.29
CA LYS A 19 25.50 1.11 17.57
C LYS A 19 25.77 2.57 17.95
N LEU A 20 24.93 3.52 17.52
CA LEU A 20 25.06 4.92 17.93
C LEU A 20 24.69 5.11 19.41
N LEU A 21 23.75 4.32 19.92
CA LEU A 21 23.37 4.34 21.35
C LEU A 21 24.51 3.86 22.26
N HIS A 22 25.24 2.82 21.85
CA HIS A 22 26.19 2.11 22.71
C HIS A 22 27.65 2.56 22.57
N GLN A 23 27.96 3.43 21.60
CA GLN A 23 29.33 3.90 21.37
C GLN A 23 29.76 4.97 22.40
N LEU A 24 31.05 4.99 22.74
CA LEU A 24 31.63 5.90 23.74
C LEU A 24 32.42 7.08 23.13
N ILE A 25 32.52 7.14 21.81
CA ILE A 25 33.37 8.10 21.07
C ILE A 25 32.69 9.48 21.01
N PHE A 26 31.38 9.50 20.76
CA PHE A 26 30.57 10.70 20.65
C PHE A 26 29.64 10.82 21.85
N GLN A 27 29.85 11.83 22.69
CA GLN A 27 28.96 12.14 23.82
C GLN A 27 27.74 12.94 23.33
N ILE A 28 26.86 12.29 22.58
CA ILE A 28 25.63 12.90 22.06
C ILE A 28 24.46 12.50 22.98
N PRO A 29 23.70 13.47 23.53
CA PRO A 29 22.52 13.18 24.34
C PRO A 29 21.49 12.31 23.58
N PRO A 30 20.76 11.38 24.24
CA PRO A 30 19.83 10.47 23.58
C PRO A 30 18.78 11.16 22.68
N SER A 31 18.23 12.29 23.12
CA SER A 31 17.27 13.08 22.32
C SER A 31 17.87 13.60 21.02
N ARG A 32 19.15 13.96 21.01
CA ARG A 32 19.87 14.38 19.80
C ARG A 32 20.24 13.20 18.92
N GLN A 33 20.54 12.03 19.49
CA GLN A 33 20.76 10.81 18.72
C GLN A 33 19.49 10.42 17.95
N ALA A 34 18.33 10.40 18.62
CA ALA A 34 17.04 10.15 18.00
C ALA A 34 16.75 11.15 16.86
N LEU A 35 16.96 12.45 17.09
CA LEU A 35 16.80 13.47 16.05
C LEU A 35 17.73 13.24 14.84
N LEU A 36 18.99 12.86 15.08
CA LEU A 36 19.95 12.59 14.01
C LEU A 36 19.55 11.37 13.19
N ILE A 37 19.12 10.29 13.85
CA ILE A 37 18.62 9.08 13.21
C ILE A 37 17.39 9.42 12.35
N GLU A 38 16.39 10.09 12.95
CA GLU A 38 15.15 10.47 12.29
C GLU A 38 15.43 11.31 11.03
N ARG A 39 16.29 12.33 11.14
CA ARG A 39 16.65 13.19 10.00
C ARG A 39 17.50 12.49 8.94
N TYR A 40 18.31 11.52 9.34
CA TYR A 40 19.12 10.74 8.41
C TYR A 40 18.28 9.79 7.58
N TYR A 41 17.27 9.18 8.19
CA TYR A 41 16.32 8.26 7.54
C TYR A 41 15.13 8.97 6.89
N ALA A 42 14.83 10.22 7.26
CA ALA A 42 13.83 11.02 6.56
C ALA A 42 14.16 11.12 5.06
N PHE A 43 13.13 11.01 4.25
CA PHE A 43 13.21 11.01 2.79
C PHE A 43 12.22 12.02 2.20
N ASP A 44 12.40 12.31 0.92
CA ASP A 44 11.52 13.18 0.16
C ASP A 44 10.48 12.32 -0.59
N GLU A 45 9.19 12.63 -0.45
CA GLU A 45 8.12 11.84 -1.08
C GLU A 45 8.23 11.80 -2.62
N ALA A 46 8.67 12.90 -3.23
CA ALA A 46 8.92 12.97 -4.67
C ALA A 46 10.02 11.97 -5.11
N PHE A 47 11.04 11.75 -4.29
CA PHE A 47 12.05 10.72 -4.55
C PHE A 47 11.45 9.33 -4.44
N VAL A 48 10.70 9.07 -3.35
CA VAL A 48 10.08 7.76 -3.12
C VAL A 48 9.15 7.40 -4.26
N ARG A 49 8.33 8.34 -4.77
CA ARG A 49 7.42 8.08 -5.88
C ARG A 49 8.11 7.59 -7.15
N GLU A 50 9.34 7.99 -7.41
CA GLU A 50 10.11 7.54 -8.57
C GLU A 50 10.70 6.13 -8.41
N VAL A 51 10.88 5.66 -7.17
CA VAL A 51 11.51 4.36 -6.86
C VAL A 51 10.54 3.32 -6.30
N LEU A 52 9.34 3.73 -5.86
CA LEU A 52 8.35 2.87 -5.22
C LEU A 52 7.92 1.72 -6.13
N GLY A 53 7.91 0.49 -5.60
CA GLY A 53 7.56 -0.71 -6.36
C GLY A 53 8.65 -1.23 -7.30
N LYS A 54 9.74 -0.47 -7.51
CA LYS A 54 10.92 -0.96 -8.24
C LYS A 54 11.77 -1.84 -7.34
N LYS A 55 12.42 -2.85 -7.93
CA LYS A 55 13.42 -3.65 -7.22
C LYS A 55 14.57 -2.73 -6.76
N LEU A 56 14.94 -2.79 -5.48
CA LEU A 56 16.04 -1.99 -4.89
C LEU A 56 17.43 -2.53 -5.32
N SER A 57 17.72 -2.43 -6.61
CA SER A 57 18.85 -3.09 -7.28
C SER A 57 19.97 -2.13 -7.68
N LYS A 58 21.06 -2.67 -8.23
CA LYS A 58 22.12 -1.86 -8.88
C LYS A 58 21.59 -1.09 -10.10
N GLY A 59 20.52 -1.57 -10.76
CA GLY A 59 19.89 -0.89 -11.91
C GLY A 59 19.27 0.44 -11.48
N THR A 60 18.35 0.40 -10.53
CA THR A 60 17.69 1.60 -9.96
C THR A 60 18.69 2.60 -9.39
N LYS A 61 19.85 2.13 -8.90
CA LYS A 61 20.93 3.01 -8.43
C LYS A 61 21.57 3.86 -9.53
N LYS A 62 21.56 3.37 -10.79
CA LYS A 62 22.10 4.12 -11.95
C LYS A 62 21.16 5.26 -12.37
N ASP A 63 19.86 5.08 -12.19
CA ASP A 63 18.86 6.08 -12.59
C ASP A 63 18.74 7.25 -11.59
N LEU A 64 19.53 7.25 -10.51
CA LEU A 64 19.46 8.29 -9.48
C LEU A 64 19.86 9.68 -9.99
N ASP A 65 20.71 9.77 -11.00
CA ASP A 65 21.10 11.04 -11.65
C ASP A 65 19.90 11.66 -12.38
N ASP A 66 19.13 10.84 -13.11
CA ASP A 66 17.91 11.27 -13.80
C ASP A 66 16.82 11.66 -12.80
N ILE A 67 16.64 10.86 -11.73
CA ILE A 67 15.66 11.16 -10.68
C ILE A 67 16.03 12.46 -9.95
N SER A 68 17.32 12.68 -9.68
CA SER A 68 17.83 13.92 -9.09
C SER A 68 17.48 15.13 -9.94
N THR A 69 17.71 15.04 -11.27
CA THR A 69 17.35 16.08 -12.22
C THR A 69 15.84 16.31 -12.27
N LYS A 70 15.04 15.24 -12.30
CA LYS A 70 13.57 15.30 -12.39
C LYS A 70 12.93 15.92 -11.16
N THR A 71 13.42 15.58 -9.96
CA THR A 71 12.82 15.96 -8.68
C THR A 71 13.42 17.23 -8.08
N GLY A 72 14.58 17.68 -8.57
CA GLY A 72 15.35 18.77 -7.99
C GLY A 72 16.06 18.40 -6.67
N ILE A 73 15.95 17.15 -6.22
CA ILE A 73 16.61 16.67 -5.01
C ILE A 73 18.07 16.40 -5.33
N THR A 74 18.98 16.82 -4.45
CA THR A 74 20.42 16.61 -4.66
C THR A 74 20.75 15.12 -4.81
N LEU A 75 21.63 14.79 -5.76
CA LEU A 75 22.09 13.42 -5.99
C LEU A 75 22.63 12.75 -4.72
N LYS A 76 23.31 13.51 -3.86
CA LYS A 76 23.80 13.02 -2.56
C LYS A 76 22.64 12.57 -1.67
N SER A 77 21.55 13.34 -1.61
CA SER A 77 20.34 12.96 -0.87
C SER A 77 19.64 11.75 -1.49
N CYS A 78 19.48 11.70 -2.82
CA CYS A 78 18.91 10.55 -3.53
C CYS A 78 19.68 9.25 -3.21
N ARG A 79 21.02 9.30 -3.26
CA ARG A 79 21.89 8.15 -2.91
C ARG A 79 21.71 7.71 -1.47
N ARG A 80 21.68 8.66 -0.52
CA ARG A 80 21.43 8.38 0.91
C ARG A 80 20.08 7.71 1.12
N GLN A 81 19.01 8.29 0.57
CA GLN A 81 17.65 7.76 0.71
C GLN A 81 17.54 6.35 0.13
N PHE A 82 18.06 6.13 -1.08
CA PHE A 82 18.10 4.81 -1.71
C PHE A 82 18.88 3.78 -0.89
N ASP A 83 20.06 4.16 -0.40
CA ASP A 83 20.89 3.27 0.42
C ASP A 83 20.24 2.99 1.78
N ASN A 84 19.47 3.92 2.34
CA ASN A 84 18.65 3.67 3.54
C ASN A 84 17.51 2.69 3.25
N PHE A 85 16.75 2.86 2.15
CA PHE A 85 15.70 1.90 1.75
C PHE A 85 16.27 0.49 1.62
N LYS A 86 17.40 0.35 0.92
CA LYS A 86 18.09 -0.93 0.80
C LYS A 86 18.50 -1.52 2.13
N ARG A 87 18.98 -0.69 3.05
CA ARG A 87 19.44 -1.14 4.36
C ARG A 87 18.27 -1.64 5.20
N VAL A 88 17.18 -0.89 5.23
CA VAL A 88 15.95 -1.29 5.93
C VAL A 88 15.40 -2.58 5.31
N PHE A 89 15.19 -2.60 3.99
CA PHE A 89 14.71 -3.77 3.27
C PHE A 89 15.53 -5.01 3.60
N LYS A 90 16.86 -4.95 3.49
CA LYS A 90 17.73 -6.11 3.75
C LYS A 90 17.65 -6.63 5.19
N VAL A 91 17.42 -5.74 6.16
CA VAL A 91 17.32 -6.15 7.57
C VAL A 91 16.00 -6.85 7.82
N VAL A 92 14.89 -6.32 7.27
CA VAL A 92 13.55 -6.80 7.63
C VAL A 92 12.95 -7.81 6.65
N GLU A 93 13.51 -7.97 5.44
CA GLU A 93 12.99 -8.91 4.42
C GLU A 93 13.06 -10.40 4.84
N GLU A 94 13.84 -10.73 5.86
CA GLU A 94 13.98 -12.08 6.45
C GLU A 94 13.51 -12.15 7.92
N MET A 95 12.96 -11.05 8.46
CA MET A 95 12.46 -10.99 9.83
C MET A 95 10.96 -11.30 9.94
N ARG A 96 10.62 -12.14 10.92
CA ARG A 96 9.24 -12.49 11.27
C ARG A 96 8.53 -11.39 12.05
N GLY A 97 7.21 -11.43 12.02
CA GLY A 97 6.35 -10.51 12.77
C GLY A 97 6.24 -9.11 12.17
N SER A 98 5.74 -8.16 12.97
CA SER A 98 5.40 -6.80 12.56
C SER A 98 6.56 -6.09 11.85
N LEU A 99 6.35 -5.76 10.57
CA LEU A 99 7.31 -4.96 9.80
C LEU A 99 7.64 -3.63 10.50
N VAL A 100 6.63 -2.97 11.06
CA VAL A 100 6.79 -1.69 11.76
C VAL A 100 7.65 -1.86 13.00
N ASP A 101 7.37 -2.88 13.82
CA ASP A 101 8.10 -3.13 15.06
C ASP A 101 9.56 -3.50 14.77
N ASN A 102 9.78 -4.35 13.76
CA ASN A 102 11.12 -4.73 13.30
C ASN A 102 11.92 -3.50 12.86
N ILE A 103 11.30 -2.57 12.11
CA ILE A 103 11.94 -1.33 11.70
C ILE A 103 12.25 -0.44 12.91
N GLN A 104 11.31 -0.26 13.84
CA GLN A 104 11.51 0.54 15.04
C GLN A 104 12.63 -0.01 15.92
N GLN A 105 12.67 -1.32 16.15
CA GLN A 105 13.68 -1.96 16.99
C GLN A 105 15.08 -1.87 16.38
N HIS A 106 15.21 -2.09 15.07
CA HIS A 106 16.51 -2.13 14.39
C HIS A 106 17.03 -0.77 13.93
N PHE A 107 16.14 0.19 13.69
CA PHE A 107 16.51 1.51 13.16
C PHE A 107 16.15 2.68 14.09
N LEU A 108 15.41 2.44 15.19
CA LEU A 108 15.07 3.44 16.19
C LEU A 108 14.30 4.65 15.60
N LEU A 109 13.48 4.37 14.58
CA LEU A 109 12.66 5.38 13.89
C LEU A 109 11.37 5.64 14.66
N SER A 110 10.79 6.83 14.46
CA SER A 110 9.43 7.11 14.93
C SER A 110 8.40 6.14 14.32
N ASP A 111 7.25 5.95 14.99
CA ASP A 111 6.15 5.11 14.48
C ASP A 111 5.73 5.52 13.06
N ARG A 112 5.56 6.82 12.83
CA ARG A 112 5.21 7.34 11.50
C ARG A 112 6.24 6.96 10.44
N LEU A 113 7.52 7.24 10.69
CA LEU A 113 8.56 6.96 9.71
C LEU A 113 8.75 5.45 9.50
N ALA A 114 8.58 4.64 10.55
CA ALA A 114 8.62 3.19 10.46
C ALA A 114 7.47 2.63 9.60
N ARG A 115 6.24 3.13 9.73
CA ARG A 115 5.11 2.78 8.85
C ARG A 115 5.38 3.13 7.40
N ASP A 116 5.92 4.31 7.13
CA ASP A 116 6.25 4.71 5.76
C ASP A 116 7.34 3.81 5.16
N TYR A 117 8.37 3.45 5.95
CA TYR A 117 9.38 2.48 5.53
C TYR A 117 8.80 1.08 5.32
N ALA A 118 7.85 0.63 6.16
CA ALA A 118 7.15 -0.63 5.99
C ALA A 118 6.39 -0.65 4.66
N ALA A 119 5.70 0.44 4.30
CA ALA A 119 5.05 0.58 3.00
C ALA A 119 6.05 0.49 1.83
N ILE A 120 7.20 1.17 1.93
CA ILE A 120 8.26 1.10 0.90
C ILE A 120 8.78 -0.34 0.74
N VAL A 121 9.03 -1.04 1.85
CA VAL A 121 9.50 -2.43 1.86
C VAL A 121 8.45 -3.36 1.24
N PHE A 122 7.20 -3.24 1.66
CA PHE A 122 6.08 -4.02 1.15
C PHE A 122 5.90 -3.84 -0.36
N PHE A 123 5.98 -2.59 -0.85
CA PHE A 123 5.92 -2.31 -2.28
C PHE A 123 7.12 -2.86 -3.05
N ALA A 124 8.33 -2.73 -2.51
CA ALA A 124 9.55 -3.24 -3.16
C ALA A 124 9.54 -4.77 -3.26
N ASN A 125 9.00 -5.46 -2.24
CA ASN A 125 8.90 -6.92 -2.21
C ASN A 125 7.89 -7.43 -3.24
N ASN A 126 6.66 -6.90 -3.20
CA ASN A 126 5.56 -7.32 -4.07
C ASN A 126 5.66 -6.75 -5.50
N ARG A 127 6.50 -5.73 -5.70
CA ARG A 127 6.77 -5.05 -6.99
C ARG A 127 5.55 -4.42 -7.64
N PHE A 128 4.69 -3.78 -6.84
CA PHE A 128 3.53 -3.06 -7.37
C PHE A 128 3.94 -2.01 -8.41
N GLU A 129 3.19 -1.93 -9.51
CA GLU A 129 3.34 -0.93 -10.54
C GLU A 129 2.76 0.40 -10.06
N THR A 130 3.60 1.44 -9.98
CA THR A 130 3.22 2.78 -9.48
C THR A 130 3.57 3.91 -10.44
N GLY A 131 4.20 3.58 -11.58
CA GLY A 131 4.77 4.53 -12.55
C GLY A 131 3.92 4.74 -13.81
N LYS A 132 2.81 4.01 -13.99
CA LYS A 132 1.90 4.22 -15.14
C LYS A 132 1.31 5.63 -15.11
N LYS A 133 1.10 6.21 -16.30
CA LYS A 133 0.54 7.56 -16.46
C LYS A 133 -0.75 7.79 -15.68
N LYS A 134 -1.65 6.80 -15.66
CA LYS A 134 -2.91 6.87 -14.91
C LYS A 134 -2.75 6.89 -13.40
N LEU A 135 -1.58 6.57 -12.86
CA LEU A 135 -1.29 6.61 -11.42
C LEU A 135 -0.50 7.86 -11.02
N GLN A 136 -0.17 8.75 -11.97
CA GLN A 136 0.67 9.92 -11.69
C GLN A 136 0.01 10.96 -10.79
N TYR A 137 -1.33 10.98 -10.71
CA TYR A 137 -2.04 11.87 -9.80
C TYR A 137 -1.93 11.45 -8.33
N LEU A 138 -1.47 10.22 -8.05
CA LEU A 138 -1.37 9.67 -6.70
C LEU A 138 -0.02 10.03 -6.05
N SER A 139 -0.10 10.44 -4.79
CA SER A 139 1.03 10.75 -3.92
C SER A 139 1.64 9.51 -3.28
N PHE A 140 2.76 9.65 -2.56
CA PHE A 140 3.31 8.55 -1.76
C PHE A 140 2.35 8.18 -0.63
N GLY A 141 1.76 9.19 0.04
CA GLY A 141 0.79 8.98 1.11
C GLY A 141 -0.41 8.15 0.69
N ASP A 142 -0.88 8.27 -0.56
CA ASP A 142 -1.97 7.44 -1.07
C ASP A 142 -1.58 5.96 -1.13
N PHE A 143 -0.37 5.66 -1.64
CA PHE A 143 0.15 4.29 -1.69
C PHE A 143 0.49 3.75 -0.32
N ALA A 144 1.08 4.57 0.57
CA ALA A 144 1.43 4.18 1.93
C ALA A 144 0.18 3.80 2.74
N PHE A 145 -0.90 4.57 2.60
CA PHE A 145 -2.19 4.24 3.20
C PHE A 145 -2.74 2.90 2.69
N CYS A 146 -2.68 2.66 1.37
CA CYS A 146 -3.10 1.38 0.82
C CYS A 146 -2.21 0.22 1.31
N ALA A 147 -0.90 0.45 1.39
CA ALA A 147 0.06 -0.52 1.92
C ALA A 147 -0.30 -0.92 3.34
N GLU A 148 -0.59 0.04 4.20
CA GLU A 148 -0.95 -0.20 5.60
C GLU A 148 -2.20 -1.09 5.71
N LEU A 149 -3.25 -0.79 4.94
CA LEU A 149 -4.45 -1.63 4.91
C LEU A 149 -4.15 -3.03 4.40
N MET A 150 -3.32 -3.18 3.37
CA MET A 150 -2.95 -4.48 2.82
C MET A 150 -2.06 -5.27 3.77
N ILE A 151 -1.12 -4.64 4.47
CA ILE A 151 -0.28 -5.30 5.49
C ILE A 151 -1.17 -5.78 6.64
N GLN A 152 -2.12 -4.96 7.10
CA GLN A 152 -2.98 -5.32 8.23
C GLN A 152 -4.03 -6.38 7.93
N ASN A 153 -4.32 -6.67 6.65
CA ASN A 153 -5.44 -7.53 6.29
C ASN A 153 -5.08 -8.63 5.30
N TRP A 154 -4.06 -8.48 4.46
CA TRP A 154 -3.76 -9.40 3.35
C TRP A 154 -2.42 -10.13 3.51
N THR A 155 -1.65 -9.88 4.57
CA THR A 155 -0.50 -10.71 4.93
C THR A 155 -0.92 -11.85 5.86
N LEU A 156 -0.02 -12.80 6.09
CA LEU A 156 -0.29 -13.92 7.01
C LEU A 156 -0.30 -13.46 8.48
N GLY A 157 0.61 -12.55 8.86
CA GLY A 157 0.67 -11.99 10.22
C GLY A 157 -0.57 -11.19 10.64
N ALA A 158 -1.41 -10.78 9.68
CA ALA A 158 -2.70 -10.14 9.94
C ALA A 158 -3.76 -11.06 10.56
N VAL A 159 -3.73 -12.36 10.23
CA VAL A 159 -4.81 -13.30 10.59
C VAL A 159 -4.42 -14.23 11.71
N ASP A 160 -3.14 -14.59 11.81
CA ASP A 160 -2.66 -15.49 12.85
C ASP A 160 -1.33 -15.02 13.45
N SER A 161 -1.43 -14.36 14.60
CA SER A 161 -0.29 -13.93 15.42
C SER A 161 0.59 -15.07 15.95
N GLN A 162 0.15 -16.33 15.80
CA GLN A 162 0.88 -17.54 16.23
C GLN A 162 1.69 -18.17 15.08
N VAL A 163 1.48 -17.75 13.82
CA VAL A 163 2.26 -18.26 12.69
C VAL A 163 3.55 -17.46 12.60
N ASP A 164 4.64 -18.20 12.55
CA ASP A 164 6.04 -17.78 12.47
C ASP A 164 6.37 -17.07 11.12
N ASP A 165 5.51 -16.17 10.65
CA ASP A 165 5.52 -15.67 9.28
C ASP A 165 5.88 -14.19 9.11
N MET A 166 6.16 -13.86 7.85
CA MET A 166 6.76 -12.64 7.36
C MET A 166 5.69 -11.65 6.89
N ASP A 167 5.54 -10.48 7.52
CA ASP A 167 4.59 -9.41 7.11
C ASP A 167 4.89 -8.76 5.75
N VAL A 168 5.91 -9.25 5.05
CA VAL A 168 6.34 -8.75 3.75
C VAL A 168 5.57 -9.40 2.60
N ASP A 169 5.07 -10.61 2.82
CA ASP A 169 4.42 -11.43 1.80
C ASP A 169 2.90 -11.40 1.95
N LEU A 170 2.22 -11.27 0.80
CA LEU A 170 0.78 -11.47 0.72
C LEU A 170 0.45 -12.94 1.01
N ASP A 171 -0.64 -13.16 1.74
CA ASP A 171 -1.22 -14.46 2.03
C ASP A 171 -1.69 -15.11 0.72
N LYS A 172 -0.89 -16.06 0.23
CA LYS A 172 -1.12 -16.72 -1.06
C LYS A 172 -2.38 -17.59 -1.04
N GLU A 173 -2.73 -18.18 0.10
CA GLU A 173 -3.94 -18.99 0.23
C GLU A 173 -5.17 -18.10 0.12
N PHE A 174 -5.17 -16.98 0.86
CA PHE A 174 -6.21 -15.95 0.73
C PHE A 174 -6.37 -15.46 -0.70
N LEU A 175 -5.26 -15.07 -1.35
CA LEU A 175 -5.32 -14.60 -2.74
C LEU A 175 -5.85 -15.68 -3.69
N GLN A 176 -5.51 -16.95 -3.46
CA GLN A 176 -6.00 -18.08 -4.22
C GLN A 176 -7.50 -18.28 -4.06
N ASP A 177 -8.02 -18.09 -2.85
CA ASP A 177 -9.45 -18.24 -2.53
C ASP A 177 -10.30 -17.12 -3.11
N LEU A 178 -9.74 -15.92 -3.37
CA LEU A 178 -10.48 -14.79 -3.99
C LEU A 178 -11.16 -15.15 -5.32
N LYS A 179 -10.72 -16.19 -6.03
CA LYS A 179 -11.39 -16.68 -7.24
C LYS A 179 -12.83 -17.15 -6.98
N GLU A 180 -13.12 -17.63 -5.77
CA GLU A 180 -14.46 -18.12 -5.38
C GLU A 180 -15.49 -16.98 -5.34
N LEU A 181 -15.04 -15.73 -5.14
CA LEU A 181 -15.90 -14.54 -5.19
C LEU A 181 -16.56 -14.33 -6.56
N LYS A 182 -16.03 -14.95 -7.63
CA LYS A 182 -16.64 -14.89 -8.98
C LYS A 182 -18.09 -15.35 -9.01
N VAL A 183 -18.51 -16.20 -8.08
CA VAL A 183 -19.92 -16.66 -7.99
C VAL A 183 -20.89 -15.48 -7.94
N LEU A 184 -20.53 -14.38 -7.27
CA LEU A 184 -21.37 -13.18 -7.14
C LEU A 184 -21.73 -12.53 -8.48
N VAL A 185 -20.84 -12.62 -9.47
CA VAL A 185 -21.02 -11.96 -10.79
C VAL A 185 -21.24 -12.93 -11.94
N ALA A 186 -20.95 -14.22 -11.73
CA ALA A 186 -21.19 -15.29 -12.69
C ALA A 186 -22.65 -15.79 -12.63
N ASP A 187 -23.22 -15.86 -11.43
CA ASP A 187 -24.63 -16.14 -11.23
C ASP A 187 -25.44 -14.85 -11.45
N LYS A 188 -26.28 -14.86 -12.49
CA LYS A 188 -27.09 -13.71 -12.88
C LYS A 188 -28.12 -13.35 -11.81
N ASP A 189 -28.73 -14.35 -11.17
CA ASP A 189 -29.81 -14.13 -10.20
C ASP A 189 -29.24 -13.55 -8.90
N LEU A 190 -28.06 -14.04 -8.47
CA LEU A 190 -27.33 -13.43 -7.35
C LEU A 190 -26.92 -11.99 -7.64
N LEU A 191 -26.38 -11.71 -8.83
CA LEU A 191 -25.97 -10.35 -9.21
C LEU A 191 -27.16 -9.39 -9.29
N ASP A 192 -28.29 -9.86 -9.83
CA ASP A 192 -29.52 -9.07 -9.93
C ASP A 192 -30.16 -8.81 -8.55
N LEU A 193 -30.14 -9.80 -7.66
CA LEU A 193 -30.57 -9.63 -6.28
C LEU A 193 -29.68 -8.65 -5.52
N HIS A 194 -28.35 -8.76 -5.66
CA HIS A 194 -27.40 -7.83 -5.06
C HIS A 194 -27.64 -6.39 -5.55
N LYS A 195 -27.83 -6.22 -6.86
CA LYS A 195 -28.19 -4.94 -7.46
C LYS A 195 -29.47 -4.37 -6.82
N SER A 196 -30.52 -5.19 -6.72
CA SER A 196 -31.81 -4.78 -6.15
C SER A 196 -31.68 -4.28 -4.71
N LEU A 197 -30.93 -5.00 -3.88
CA LEU A 197 -30.68 -4.63 -2.48
C LEU A 197 -29.94 -3.28 -2.38
N VAL A 198 -28.86 -3.11 -3.15
CA VAL A 198 -28.08 -1.87 -3.14
C VAL A 198 -28.91 -0.69 -3.66
N CYS A 199 -29.63 -0.88 -4.78
CA CYS A 199 -30.48 0.17 -5.34
C CYS A 199 -31.60 0.57 -4.38
N THR A 200 -32.23 -0.39 -3.71
CA THR A 200 -33.27 -0.12 -2.71
C THR A 200 -32.71 0.69 -1.54
N ALA A 201 -31.54 0.32 -1.03
CA ALA A 201 -30.93 0.98 0.12
C ALA A 201 -30.38 2.38 -0.18
N LEU A 202 -29.97 2.65 -1.44
CA LEU A 202 -29.36 3.93 -1.86
C LEU A 202 -30.34 4.87 -2.58
N ARG A 203 -31.57 4.43 -2.87
CA ARG A 203 -32.57 5.27 -3.53
C ARG A 203 -32.82 6.55 -2.72
N GLY A 204 -32.69 7.70 -3.39
CA GLY A 204 -32.85 9.02 -2.78
C GLY A 204 -31.69 9.46 -1.88
N LYS A 205 -30.58 8.70 -1.80
CA LYS A 205 -29.40 9.05 -0.99
C LYS A 205 -28.18 9.46 -1.81
N LEU A 206 -28.14 9.11 -3.10
CA LEU A 206 -27.07 9.48 -4.03
C LEU A 206 -27.55 10.58 -4.97
N GLY A 207 -26.66 11.54 -5.27
CA GLY A 207 -26.86 12.48 -6.36
C GLY A 207 -26.74 11.81 -7.74
N VAL A 208 -25.91 10.76 -7.85
CA VAL A 208 -25.63 10.01 -9.09
C VAL A 208 -26.35 8.64 -9.14
N PHE A 209 -27.58 8.57 -8.61
CA PHE A 209 -28.28 7.28 -8.48
C PHE A 209 -28.51 6.57 -9.83
N SER A 210 -28.88 7.32 -10.87
CA SER A 210 -29.17 6.78 -12.20
C SER A 210 -27.92 6.16 -12.85
N GLU A 211 -26.80 6.87 -12.76
CA GLU A 211 -25.48 6.44 -13.25
C GLU A 211 -24.98 5.23 -12.45
N MET A 212 -25.17 5.23 -11.13
CA MET A 212 -24.88 4.10 -10.26
C MET A 212 -25.67 2.86 -10.66
N GLU A 213 -26.98 2.99 -10.85
CA GLU A 213 -27.84 1.87 -11.24
C GLU A 213 -27.47 1.31 -12.62
N ALA A 214 -27.17 2.19 -13.58
CA ALA A 214 -26.74 1.80 -14.92
C ALA A 214 -25.41 1.06 -14.91
N ASN A 215 -24.44 1.52 -14.12
CA ASN A 215 -23.09 0.96 -14.06
C ASN A 215 -22.92 -0.18 -13.07
N PHE A 216 -23.89 -0.45 -12.19
CA PHE A 216 -23.78 -1.42 -11.10
C PHE A 216 -23.11 -2.74 -11.53
N LYS A 217 -23.63 -3.38 -12.58
CA LYS A 217 -23.12 -4.68 -13.04
C LYS A 217 -21.68 -4.60 -13.56
N ASN A 218 -21.31 -3.48 -14.18
CA ASN A 218 -19.97 -3.26 -14.71
C ASN A 218 -18.97 -3.05 -13.57
N LEU A 219 -19.32 -2.21 -12.58
CA LEU A 219 -18.51 -1.99 -11.39
C LEU A 219 -18.35 -3.28 -10.58
N SER A 220 -19.43 -4.02 -10.35
CA SER A 220 -19.40 -5.32 -9.64
C SER A 220 -18.46 -6.32 -10.30
N ARG A 221 -18.56 -6.46 -11.64
CA ARG A 221 -17.64 -7.30 -12.40
C ARG A 221 -16.21 -6.79 -12.33
N GLY A 222 -16.00 -5.48 -12.37
CA GLY A 222 -14.69 -4.85 -12.20
C GLY A 222 -14.03 -5.30 -10.90
N LEU A 223 -14.70 -5.04 -9.77
CA LEU A 223 -14.19 -5.37 -8.43
C LEU A 223 -13.93 -6.87 -8.25
N VAL A 224 -14.90 -7.72 -8.60
CA VAL A 224 -14.76 -9.17 -8.41
C VAL A 224 -13.72 -9.78 -9.36
N ASN A 225 -13.60 -9.30 -10.59
CA ASN A 225 -12.60 -9.81 -11.52
C ASN A 225 -11.18 -9.38 -11.15
N VAL A 226 -10.99 -8.22 -10.52
CA VAL A 226 -9.70 -7.86 -9.93
C VAL A 226 -9.34 -8.88 -8.86
N ALA A 227 -10.22 -9.12 -7.89
CA ALA A 227 -10.01 -10.12 -6.82
C ALA A 227 -9.56 -11.48 -7.38
N ALA A 228 -10.30 -12.00 -8.35
CA ALA A 228 -10.10 -13.33 -8.86
C ALA A 228 -8.84 -13.51 -9.73
N LYS A 229 -8.19 -12.41 -10.13
CA LYS A 229 -6.91 -12.43 -10.87
C LYS A 229 -5.70 -12.37 -9.95
N LEU A 230 -5.86 -11.97 -8.69
CA LEU A 230 -4.75 -11.82 -7.74
C LEU A 230 -4.04 -13.13 -7.38
N THR A 231 -4.55 -14.27 -7.86
CA THR A 231 -3.83 -15.55 -7.85
C THR A 231 -2.52 -15.51 -8.63
N HIS A 232 -2.38 -14.56 -9.58
CA HIS A 232 -1.22 -14.41 -10.42
C HIS A 232 -0.37 -13.21 -10.01
N ASN A 233 0.94 -13.43 -9.87
CA ASN A 233 1.90 -12.39 -9.50
C ASN A 233 1.89 -11.17 -10.43
N LYS A 234 1.54 -11.33 -11.71
CA LYS A 234 1.44 -10.19 -12.64
C LYS A 234 0.29 -9.27 -12.23
N ASP A 235 -0.88 -9.85 -11.99
CA ASP A 235 -2.08 -9.12 -11.62
C ASP A 235 -1.95 -8.51 -10.21
N VAL A 236 -1.21 -9.15 -9.29
CA VAL A 236 -0.81 -8.51 -8.02
C VAL A 236 -0.01 -7.22 -8.29
N ARG A 237 1.00 -7.27 -9.17
CA ARG A 237 1.79 -6.07 -9.49
C ARG A 237 0.94 -4.97 -10.10
N ASP A 238 0.01 -5.32 -10.98
CA ASP A 238 -0.86 -4.39 -11.68
C ASP A 238 -2.10 -3.97 -10.86
N LEU A 239 -2.24 -4.40 -9.59
CA LEU A 239 -3.42 -4.17 -8.74
C LEU A 239 -3.91 -2.71 -8.77
N PHE A 240 -3.03 -1.73 -8.51
CA PHE A 240 -3.43 -0.31 -8.47
C PHE A 240 -3.87 0.22 -9.83
N VAL A 241 -3.24 -0.26 -10.91
CA VAL A 241 -3.64 0.05 -12.29
C VAL A 241 -5.05 -0.48 -12.54
N ASP A 242 -5.29 -1.73 -12.16
CA ASP A 242 -6.59 -2.39 -12.33
C ASP A 242 -7.70 -1.73 -11.47
N LEU A 243 -7.42 -1.35 -10.23
CA LEU A 243 -8.38 -0.63 -9.39
C LEU A 243 -8.78 0.72 -10.00
N VAL A 244 -7.80 1.44 -10.54
CA VAL A 244 -8.07 2.71 -11.20
C VAL A 244 -8.88 2.50 -12.47
N GLU A 245 -8.51 1.53 -13.31
CA GLU A 245 -9.20 1.23 -14.57
C GLU A 245 -10.62 0.70 -14.40
N LYS A 246 -10.81 -0.22 -13.46
CA LYS A 246 -12.06 -0.98 -13.34
C LYS A 246 -13.08 -0.31 -12.44
N PHE A 247 -12.67 0.66 -11.64
CA PHE A 247 -13.56 1.34 -10.69
C PHE A 247 -13.41 2.86 -10.69
N VAL A 248 -12.22 3.41 -10.46
CA VAL A 248 -12.03 4.86 -10.28
C VAL A 248 -12.35 5.64 -11.56
N GLU A 249 -11.79 5.23 -12.71
CA GLU A 249 -11.98 5.88 -14.01
C GLU A 249 -13.47 5.87 -14.44
N PRO A 250 -14.22 4.74 -14.35
CA PRO A 250 -15.67 4.74 -14.58
C PRO A 250 -16.44 5.74 -13.72
N CYS A 251 -16.23 5.73 -12.40
CA CYS A 251 -16.92 6.62 -11.48
C CYS A 251 -16.56 8.10 -11.72
N ARG A 252 -15.30 8.41 -12.06
CA ARG A 252 -14.88 9.77 -12.44
C ARG A 252 -15.47 10.23 -13.77
N SER A 253 -15.58 9.34 -14.74
CA SER A 253 -16.16 9.66 -16.06
C SER A 253 -17.62 10.11 -15.93
N ASP A 254 -18.34 9.53 -14.98
CA ASP A 254 -19.71 9.90 -14.63
C ASP A 254 -19.79 10.95 -13.51
N HIS A 255 -18.66 11.57 -13.14
CA HIS A 255 -18.57 12.69 -12.18
C HIS A 255 -19.15 12.37 -10.79
N TRP A 256 -18.93 11.16 -10.29
CA TRP A 256 -19.43 10.76 -8.98
C TRP A 256 -18.75 11.56 -7.86
N PRO A 257 -19.49 12.22 -6.96
CA PRO A 257 -18.88 12.81 -5.78
C PRO A 257 -18.24 11.73 -4.90
N LEU A 258 -17.09 12.02 -4.25
CA LEU A 258 -16.44 11.10 -3.32
C LEU A 258 -17.39 10.54 -2.23
N ASN A 259 -18.34 11.35 -1.76
CA ASN A 259 -19.35 10.91 -0.80
C ASN A 259 -20.27 9.80 -1.37
N ASP A 260 -20.66 9.91 -2.63
CA ASP A 260 -21.51 8.93 -3.30
C ASP A 260 -20.75 7.64 -3.57
N VAL A 261 -19.46 7.74 -3.94
CA VAL A 261 -18.55 6.58 -4.04
C VAL A 261 -18.46 5.85 -2.69
N ARG A 262 -18.32 6.59 -1.58
CA ARG A 262 -18.27 6.03 -0.22
C ARG A 262 -19.57 5.32 0.16
N LEU A 263 -20.71 5.95 -0.08
CA LEU A 263 -22.03 5.36 0.18
C LEU A 263 -22.26 4.10 -0.65
N PHE A 264 -21.91 4.14 -1.94
CA PHE A 264 -21.96 2.99 -2.83
C PHE A 264 -21.09 1.84 -2.32
N LEU A 265 -19.79 2.05 -2.07
CA LEU A 265 -18.88 0.98 -1.64
C LEU A 265 -19.31 0.37 -0.29
N ASN A 266 -19.79 1.19 0.64
CA ASN A 266 -20.32 0.73 1.92
C ASN A 266 -21.52 -0.20 1.73
N GLN A 267 -22.52 0.26 0.98
CA GLN A 267 -23.74 -0.52 0.77
C GLN A 267 -23.49 -1.75 -0.12
N TYR A 268 -22.64 -1.61 -1.13
CA TYR A 268 -22.23 -2.70 -2.02
C TYR A 268 -21.60 -3.84 -1.23
N SER A 269 -20.64 -3.53 -0.36
CA SER A 269 -19.98 -4.52 0.49
C SER A 269 -20.95 -5.13 1.50
N ALA A 270 -21.79 -4.32 2.17
CA ALA A 270 -22.70 -4.81 3.21
C ALA A 270 -23.82 -5.70 2.66
N SER A 271 -24.42 -5.36 1.51
CA SER A 271 -25.63 -6.03 0.99
C SER A 271 -25.40 -7.49 0.60
N VAL A 272 -24.14 -7.91 0.41
CA VAL A 272 -23.79 -9.30 0.09
C VAL A 272 -24.18 -10.27 1.20
N HIS A 273 -24.21 -9.82 2.46
CA HIS A 273 -24.60 -10.64 3.61
C HIS A 273 -26.08 -11.04 3.61
N SER A 274 -26.90 -10.35 2.84
CA SER A 274 -28.33 -10.66 2.68
C SER A 274 -28.60 -11.60 1.48
N LEU A 275 -27.55 -12.15 0.86
CA LEU A 275 -27.68 -13.09 -0.26
C LEU A 275 -27.53 -14.53 0.26
N ASP A 276 -28.64 -15.26 0.35
CA ASP A 276 -28.66 -16.65 0.87
C ASP A 276 -27.75 -17.62 0.09
N GLY A 277 -27.48 -17.33 -1.20
CA GLY A 277 -26.60 -18.13 -2.04
C GLY A 277 -25.10 -17.80 -1.95
N PHE A 278 -24.72 -16.73 -1.25
CA PHE A 278 -23.33 -16.29 -1.17
C PHE A 278 -22.65 -16.79 0.11
N ARG A 279 -21.84 -17.86 -0.04
CA ARG A 279 -21.22 -18.58 1.10
C ARG A 279 -19.83 -18.09 1.50
N HIS A 280 -19.28 -17.10 0.81
CA HIS A 280 -17.89 -16.64 0.98
C HIS A 280 -17.81 -15.32 1.79
N GLN A 281 -18.63 -15.16 2.83
CA GLN A 281 -18.76 -13.90 3.58
C GLN A 281 -17.44 -13.43 4.22
N ALA A 282 -16.74 -14.31 4.96
CA ALA A 282 -15.48 -13.94 5.60
C ALA A 282 -14.40 -13.53 4.59
N LEU A 283 -14.32 -14.24 3.45
CA LEU A 283 -13.41 -13.92 2.35
C LEU A 283 -13.75 -12.56 1.72
N TRP A 284 -15.04 -12.30 1.52
CA TRP A 284 -15.57 -11.03 1.01
C TRP A 284 -15.24 -9.88 1.95
N ASP A 285 -15.43 -10.05 3.25
CA ASP A 285 -15.16 -9.01 4.25
C ASP A 285 -13.68 -8.66 4.31
N ARG A 286 -12.80 -9.66 4.31
CA ARG A 286 -11.34 -9.45 4.28
C ARG A 286 -10.90 -8.71 3.01
N TYR A 287 -11.47 -9.09 1.86
CA TYR A 287 -11.19 -8.44 0.58
C TYR A 287 -11.73 -7.01 0.52
N MET A 288 -13.05 -6.84 0.64
CA MET A 288 -13.73 -5.55 0.47
C MET A 288 -13.45 -4.57 1.61
N GLY A 289 -13.19 -5.07 2.83
CA GLY A 289 -12.78 -4.24 3.96
C GLY A 289 -11.51 -3.44 3.64
N THR A 290 -10.53 -4.12 3.04
CA THR A 290 -9.27 -3.52 2.56
C THR A 290 -9.50 -2.68 1.32
N LEU A 291 -10.15 -3.28 0.30
CA LEU A 291 -10.30 -2.68 -1.01
C LEU A 291 -11.07 -1.36 -0.99
N ARG A 292 -12.14 -1.28 -0.17
CA ARG A 292 -12.91 -0.05 0.00
C ARG A 292 -12.03 1.10 0.47
N GLY A 293 -11.18 0.85 1.46
CA GLY A 293 -10.25 1.86 1.98
C GLY A 293 -9.28 2.32 0.90
N CYS A 294 -8.69 1.38 0.15
CA CYS A 294 -7.82 1.68 -0.98
C CYS A 294 -8.55 2.51 -2.04
N LEU A 295 -9.71 2.07 -2.52
CA LEU A 295 -10.48 2.77 -3.56
C LEU A 295 -10.85 4.21 -3.15
N LEU A 296 -11.27 4.41 -1.90
CA LEU A 296 -11.57 5.75 -1.39
C LEU A 296 -10.34 6.64 -1.28
N ARG A 297 -9.16 6.06 -1.03
CA ARG A 297 -7.89 6.80 -1.01
C ARG A 297 -7.45 7.17 -2.43
N LEU A 298 -7.61 6.25 -3.38
CA LEU A 298 -7.24 6.45 -4.78
C LEU A 298 -8.21 7.40 -5.51
N TYR A 299 -9.41 7.62 -4.98
CA TYR A 299 -10.40 8.52 -5.58
C TYR A 299 -10.12 9.98 -5.19
N HIS A 300 -9.34 10.69 -6.00
CA HIS A 300 -9.24 12.15 -5.93
C HIS A 300 -10.30 12.78 -6.84
N ASP A 301 -10.99 13.82 -6.40
CA ASP A 301 -11.92 14.58 -7.25
C ASP A 301 -11.18 15.40 -8.32
#